data_AF-A0A645GJ34-F1
#
_entry.id   AF-A0A645GJ34-F1
#
_cell.length_a   1.000
_cell.length_b   1.000
_cell.length_c   1.000
_cell.angle_alpha   90.00
_cell.angle_beta   90.00
_cell.angle_gamma   90.00
#
_symmetry.space_group_name_H-M   'P 1'
#
loop_
_entity.id
_entity.type
_entity.pdbx_description
1 polymer ?
#
loop_
_entity_poly.entity_id
_entity_poly.type
_entity_poly.pdbx_seq_one_letter_code
_entity_poly.pdbx_strand_id
1 'polypeptide(L)'
;MIDPEQLNKAQIAGAAELAFEMSALRAECCKTAELITRTQPVNEALMEECARLDDALSSAQTTIVEMLRQIQNLRIARTKRSASSQ
;
A
#
# COMPACT_ATOMS: atom_id res chain seq x y z
N MET A 1 -15.14 19.58 -17.89
CA MET A 1 -15.42 18.14 -18.06
C MET A 1 -14.09 17.42 -17.90
N ILE A 2 -13.91 16.60 -16.86
CA ILE A 2 -12.62 15.96 -16.58
C ILE A 2 -12.44 14.78 -17.55
N ASP A 3 -11.27 14.69 -18.17
CA ASP A 3 -10.89 13.59 -19.05
C ASP A 3 -10.80 12.27 -18.24
N PRO A 4 -11.55 11.21 -18.62
CA PRO A 4 -11.50 9.91 -17.97
C PRO A 4 -10.09 9.30 -17.88
N GLU A 5 -9.21 9.61 -18.84
CA GLU A 5 -7.83 9.12 -18.82
C GLU A 5 -6.99 9.82 -17.74
N GLN A 6 -7.23 11.12 -17.52
CA GLN A 6 -6.58 11.87 -16.45
C GLN A 6 -7.07 11.43 -15.06
N LEU A 7 -8.38 11.17 -14.92
CA LEU A 7 -8.96 10.65 -13.69
C LEU A 7 -8.34 9.29 -13.31
N ASN A 8 -8.19 8.39 -14.28
CA ASN A 8 -7.57 7.08 -14.06
C ASN A 8 -6.08 7.19 -13.68
N LYS A 9 -5.32 8.11 -14.30
CA LYS A 9 -3.91 8.37 -13.91
C LYS A 9 -3.81 8.90 -12.47
N ALA A 10 -4.67 9.84 -12.09
CA ALA A 10 -4.70 10.41 -10.74
C ALA A 10 -5.07 9.36 -9.69
N GLN A 11 -6.04 8.48 -9.96
CA GLN A 11 -6.44 7.41 -9.04
C GLN A 11 -5.32 6.38 -8.80
N ILE A 12 -4.57 6.04 -9.84
CA ILE A 12 -3.40 5.14 -9.72
C ILE A 12 -2.27 5.81 -8.93
N ALA A 13 -2.02 7.08 -9.17
CA ALA A 13 -1.02 7.84 -8.41
C ALA A 13 -1.40 7.90 -6.93
N GLY A 14 -2.65 8.22 -6.61
CA GLY A 14 -3.15 8.23 -5.22
C GLY A 14 -3.10 6.87 -4.55
N ALA A 15 -3.39 5.78 -5.27
CA ALA A 15 -3.22 4.43 -4.73
C ALA A 15 -1.74 4.09 -4.45
N ALA A 16 -0.81 4.51 -5.31
CA ALA A 16 0.62 4.31 -5.07
C ALA A 16 1.12 5.14 -3.87
N GLU A 17 0.63 6.37 -3.73
CA GLU A 17 0.90 7.24 -2.57
C GLU A 17 0.37 6.60 -1.28
N LEU A 18 -0.86 6.09 -1.27
CA LEU A 18 -1.43 5.39 -0.12
C LEU A 18 -0.60 4.15 0.26
N ALA A 19 -0.13 3.37 -0.71
CA ALA A 19 0.76 2.24 -0.45
C ALA A 19 2.11 2.67 0.15
N PHE A 20 2.62 3.86 -0.22
CA PHE A 20 3.82 4.44 0.37
C PHE A 20 3.58 4.94 1.79
N GLU A 21 2.47 5.62 2.05
CA GLU A 21 2.07 6.06 3.39
C GLU A 21 1.89 4.87 4.34
N MET A 22 1.33 3.76 3.87
CA MET A 22 1.24 2.52 4.65
C MET A 22 2.63 1.99 5.05
N SER A 23 3.61 2.01 4.14
CA SER A 23 5.01 1.68 4.49
C SER A 23 5.55 2.56 5.62
N ALA A 24 5.28 3.87 5.57
CA ALA A 24 5.74 4.80 6.60
C ALA A 24 5.07 4.50 7.95
N LEU A 25 3.75 4.24 7.97
CA LEU A 25 3.03 3.87 9.19
C LEU A 25 3.51 2.56 9.80
N ARG A 26 3.88 1.58 8.99
CA ARG A 26 4.50 0.32 9.46
C ARG A 26 5.84 0.55 10.15
N ALA A 27 6.67 1.45 9.61
CA ALA A 27 7.91 1.84 10.26
C ALA A 27 7.66 2.48 11.64
N GLU A 28 6.59 3.28 11.78
CA GLU A 28 6.18 3.83 13.08
C GLU A 28 5.63 2.76 14.03
N CYS A 29 4.95 1.71 13.53
CA CYS A 29 4.55 0.56 14.34
C CYS A 29 5.79 -0.16 14.91
N CYS A 30 6.83 -0.39 14.10
CA CYS A 30 8.08 -0.99 14.58
C CYS A 30 8.74 -0.15 15.68
N LYS A 31 8.83 1.17 15.48
CA LYS A 31 9.36 2.09 16.51
C LYS A 31 8.53 2.06 17.80
N THR A 32 7.20 1.98 17.66
CA THR A 32 6.29 1.89 18.80
C THR A 32 6.48 0.58 19.55
N ALA A 33 6.59 -0.55 18.84
CA ALA A 33 6.91 -1.84 19.43
C ALA A 33 8.24 -1.79 20.22
N GLU A 34 9.29 -1.18 19.67
CA GLU A 34 10.55 -0.98 20.39
C GLU A 34 10.35 -0.17 21.68
N LEU A 35 9.57 0.91 21.65
CA LEU A 35 9.27 1.69 22.86
C LEU A 35 8.51 0.85 23.92
N ILE A 36 7.56 0.02 23.49
CA ILE A 36 6.80 -0.87 24.38
C ILE A 36 7.75 -1.87 25.06
N THR A 37 8.70 -2.47 24.31
CA THR A 37 9.67 -3.43 24.89
C THR A 37 10.58 -2.82 25.96
N ARG A 38 10.77 -1.49 25.94
CA ARG A 38 11.58 -0.76 26.93
C ARG A 38 10.83 -0.46 28.22
N THR A 39 9.51 -0.65 28.25
CA THR A 39 8.71 -0.52 29.48
C THR A 39 8.86 -1.77 30.34
N GLN A 40 8.93 -1.58 31.67
CA GLN A 40 9.00 -2.69 32.63
C GLN A 40 7.94 -2.53 33.74
N PRO A 41 6.98 -3.46 33.86
CA PRO A 41 6.78 -4.63 32.99
C PRO A 41 6.35 -4.24 31.56
N VAL A 42 6.67 -5.09 30.59
CA VAL A 42 6.22 -4.90 29.20
C VAL A 42 4.71 -4.97 29.16
N ASN A 43 4.07 -4.01 28.50
CA ASN A 43 2.63 -4.06 28.25
C ASN A 43 2.32 -4.97 27.05
N GLU A 44 2.05 -6.25 27.33
CA GLU A 44 1.73 -7.26 26.31
C GLU A 44 0.50 -6.92 25.47
N ALA A 45 -0.53 -6.33 26.08
CA ALA A 45 -1.74 -5.94 25.36
C ALA A 45 -1.46 -4.86 24.30
N LEU A 46 -0.66 -3.86 24.68
CA LEU A 46 -0.25 -2.79 23.75
C LEU A 46 0.68 -3.33 22.64
N MET A 47 1.54 -4.31 22.97
CA MET A 47 2.37 -4.99 21.97
C MET A 47 1.52 -5.78 20.97
N GLU A 48 0.50 -6.49 21.43
CA GLU A 48 -0.42 -7.22 20.56
C GLU A 48 -1.25 -6.29 19.66
N GLU A 49 -1.73 -5.16 20.20
CA GLU A 49 -2.40 -4.12 19.39
C GLU A 49 -1.48 -3.55 18.31
N CYS A 50 -0.22 -3.27 18.65
CA CYS A 50 0.77 -2.78 17.70
C CYS A 50 1.05 -3.80 16.59
N ALA A 51 1.14 -5.09 16.93
CA ALA A 51 1.32 -6.17 15.95
C ALA A 51 0.10 -6.30 15.02
N ARG A 52 -1.12 -6.28 15.57
CA ARG A 52 -2.36 -6.32 14.77
C ARG A 52 -2.45 -5.15 13.79
N LEU A 53 -1.99 -3.97 14.19
CA LEU A 53 -1.95 -2.80 13.31
C LEU A 53 -0.95 -2.96 12.17
N ASP A 54 0.28 -3.44 12.44
CA ASP A 54 1.28 -3.70 11.38
C ASP A 54 0.77 -4.74 10.37
N ASP A 55 0.16 -5.83 10.86
CA ASP A 55 -0.41 -6.87 10.00
C ASP A 55 -1.52 -6.32 9.10
N ALA A 56 -2.42 -5.49 9.63
CA ALA A 56 -3.48 -4.86 8.86
C ALA A 56 -2.92 -3.91 7.79
N LEU A 57 -1.91 -3.09 8.14
CA LEU A 57 -1.24 -2.19 7.20
C LEU A 57 -0.51 -2.98 6.10
N SER A 58 0.18 -4.06 6.46
CA SER A 58 0.88 -4.96 5.54
C SER A 58 -0.08 -5.61 4.55
N SER A 59 -1.24 -6.08 5.03
CA SER A 59 -2.28 -6.69 4.20
C SER A 59 -2.89 -5.68 3.22
N ALA A 60 -3.24 -4.48 3.71
CA ALA A 60 -3.81 -3.42 2.87
C ALA A 60 -2.80 -2.96 1.80
N GLN A 61 -1.54 -2.77 2.18
CA GLN A 61 -0.48 -2.40 1.25
C GLN A 61 -0.29 -3.46 0.15
N THR A 62 -0.22 -4.73 0.53
CA THR A 62 -0.11 -5.85 -0.43
C THR A 62 -1.25 -5.81 -1.44
N THR A 63 -2.48 -5.65 -0.96
CA THR A 63 -3.67 -5.60 -1.81
C THR A 63 -3.59 -4.45 -2.82
N ILE A 64 -3.18 -3.26 -2.39
CA ILE A 64 -3.02 -2.10 -3.27
C ILE A 64 -1.94 -2.34 -4.33
N VAL A 65 -0.78 -2.86 -3.93
CA VAL A 65 0.33 -3.15 -4.84
C VAL A 65 -0.07 -4.18 -5.89
N GLU A 66 -0.80 -5.22 -5.51
CA GLU A 66 -1.32 -6.22 -6.43
C GLU A 66 -2.29 -5.62 -7.45
N MET A 67 -3.23 -4.78 -7.00
CA MET A 67 -4.16 -4.08 -7.89
C MET A 67 -3.42 -3.17 -8.88
N LEU A 68 -2.44 -2.39 -8.41
CA LEU A 68 -1.60 -1.54 -9.25
C LEU A 68 -0.85 -2.36 -10.32
N ARG A 69 -0.30 -3.51 -9.93
CA ARG A 69 0.40 -4.42 -10.84
C ARG A 69 -0.54 -4.99 -11.90
N GLN A 70 -1.76 -5.37 -11.53
CA GLN A 70 -2.78 -5.83 -12.48
C GLN A 70 -3.14 -4.74 -13.49
N ILE A 71 -3.37 -3.50 -13.02
CA ILE A 71 -3.65 -2.35 -13.89
C ILE A 71 -2.50 -2.11 -14.87
N GLN A 72 -1.25 -2.15 -14.39
CA GLN A 72 -0.07 -1.96 -15.24
C GLN A 72 0.05 -3.06 -16.29
N ASN A 73 -0.20 -4.32 -15.93
CA ASN A 73 -0.23 -5.43 -16.88
C ASN A 73 -1.30 -5.25 -17.96
N LEU A 74 -2.51 -4.82 -17.58
CA LEU A 74 -3.60 -4.53 -18.51
C LEU A 74 -3.23 -3.41 -19.49
N ARG A 75 -2.56 -2.36 -19.00
CA ARG A 75 -2.05 -1.26 -19.86
C ARG A 75 -1.03 -1.77 -20.87
N ILE A 76 -0.04 -2.55 -20.44
CA ILE A 76 0.97 -3.13 -21.32
C ILE A 76 0.32 -4.03 -22.39
N ALA A 77 -0.62 -4.89 -21.99
CA ALA A 77 -1.34 -5.78 -22.91
C ALA A 77 -2.18 -5.01 -23.93
N ARG A 78 -2.76 -3.86 -23.56
CA ARG A 78 -3.48 -2.99 -24.49
C ARG A 78 -2.55 -2.37 -25.53
N THR A 79 -1.43 -1.79 -25.10
CA THR A 79 -0.44 -1.17 -25.99
C THR A 79 0.14 -2.18 -27.00
N LYS A 80 0.40 -3.41 -26.56
CA LYS A 80 0.87 -4.49 -27.45
C LYS A 80 -0.15 -4.84 -28.53
N ARG A 81 -1.45 -4.88 -28.22
CA ARG A 81 -2.52 -5.17 -29.18
C ARG A 81 -2.73 -4.04 -30.19
N SER A 82 -2.65 -2.78 -29.75
CA SER A 82 -2.74 -1.63 -30.67
C SER A 82 -1.55 -1.54 -31.62
N ALA A 83 -0.36 -1.98 -31.20
CA ALA A 83 0.85 -2.00 -32.02
C ALA A 83 0.94 -3.17 -33.02
N SER A 84 0.11 -4.21 -32.85
CA SER A 84 0.07 -5.39 -33.74
C SER A 84 -1.10 -5.37 -34.74
N SER A 85 -1.91 -4.29 -34.73
CA SER A 85 -2.99 -4.04 -35.70
C SER A 85 -2.65 -2.92 -36.69
N GLN A 86 -1.38 -2.50 -36.74
CA GLN A 86 -0.77 -1.64 -37.77
C GLN A 86 0.23 -2.48 -38.56
#